data_AF-A0A158KDN0-F1
#
_entry.id   AF-A0A158KDN0-F1
#
_cell.length_a   1.000
_cell.length_b   1.000
_cell.length_c   1.000
_cell.angle_alpha   90.00
_cell.angle_beta   90.00
_cell.angle_gamma   90.00
#
_symmetry.space_group_name_H-M   'P 1'
#
loop_
_entity.id
_entity.type
_entity.pdbx_description
1 polymer ?
#
loop_
_entity_poly.entity_id
_entity_poly.type
_entity_poly.pdbx_seq_one_letter_code
_entity_poly.pdbx_strand_id
1 'polypeptide(L)'
;MHTEAHPHAETSKRVAPAAQRPTQAAAYLGIARGTLWKLVKGDPDFPQPFKPAPGITLFLTCGLDAWLAAKAEKSAASRSEQLKRVRAYQAKHDGEFDASKKKQPA
;
A
#
# COMPACT_ATOMS: atom_id res chain seq x y z
N MET A 1 34.30 34.13 -4.72
CA MET A 1 34.75 32.72 -4.69
C MET A 1 33.55 31.87 -5.08
N HIS A 2 33.44 31.52 -6.36
CA HIS A 2 32.35 30.68 -6.88
C HIS A 2 32.82 29.23 -6.87
N THR A 3 32.09 28.36 -6.17
CA THR A 3 32.08 26.90 -6.39
C THR A 3 30.73 26.43 -5.83
N GLU A 4 29.68 26.61 -6.62
CA GLU A 4 29.08 25.56 -7.44
C GLU A 4 27.99 24.83 -6.67
N ALA A 5 26.75 25.16 -7.07
CA ALA A 5 25.55 24.39 -6.87
C ALA A 5 25.85 22.91 -6.71
N HIS A 6 25.41 22.28 -5.62
CA HIS A 6 25.11 20.86 -5.68
C HIS A 6 24.02 20.70 -6.74
N PRO A 7 24.30 20.15 -7.93
CA PRO A 7 23.21 19.66 -8.75
C PRO A 7 22.52 18.59 -7.90
N HIS A 8 21.22 18.76 -7.70
CA HIS A 8 20.33 17.69 -7.27
C HIS A 8 20.32 16.67 -8.42
N ALA A 9 21.44 15.97 -8.60
CA ALA A 9 21.67 14.98 -9.62
C ALA A 9 20.79 13.80 -9.26
N GLU A 10 19.61 13.80 -9.86
CA GLU A 10 18.90 12.66 -10.41
C GLU A 10 19.84 11.48 -10.65
N THR A 11 20.12 10.72 -9.60
CA THR A 11 20.98 9.55 -9.68
C THR A 11 20.08 8.41 -10.11
N SER A 12 19.93 8.33 -11.43
CA SER A 12 19.87 7.10 -12.23
C SER A 12 19.64 5.83 -11.43
N LYS A 13 18.46 5.24 -11.66
CA LYS A 13 18.11 3.82 -11.45
C LYS A 13 19.36 2.93 -11.52
N ARG A 14 20.02 2.71 -10.39
CA ARG A 14 20.84 1.51 -10.23
C ARG A 14 19.84 0.39 -10.00
N VAL A 15 19.71 -0.50 -10.98
CA VAL A 15 19.07 -1.80 -10.80
C VAL A 15 19.81 -2.48 -9.66
N ALA A 16 19.30 -2.36 -8.43
CA ALA A 16 19.96 -2.85 -7.24
C ALA A 16 19.79 -4.38 -7.17
N PRO A 17 20.85 -5.14 -6.84
CA PRO A 17 20.83 -6.58 -6.85
C PRO A 17 19.93 -7.15 -5.73
N ALA A 18 18.79 -7.70 -6.15
CA ALA A 18 17.96 -8.78 -5.61
C ALA A 18 17.55 -8.84 -4.11
N ALA A 19 18.15 -8.12 -3.16
CA ALA A 19 17.76 -8.19 -1.75
C ALA A 19 17.97 -6.88 -0.95
N GLN A 20 17.03 -6.57 -0.06
CA GLN A 20 16.99 -5.37 0.79
C GLN A 20 17.17 -5.73 2.27
N ARG A 21 17.91 -4.93 3.03
CA ARG A 21 17.95 -5.04 4.51
C ARG A 21 16.59 -4.67 5.11
N PRO A 22 16.25 -5.13 6.34
CA PRO A 22 14.96 -4.82 6.97
C PRO A 22 14.62 -3.33 7.02
N THR A 23 15.60 -2.46 7.27
CA THR A 23 15.38 -1.00 7.26
C THR A 23 15.04 -0.48 5.87
N GLN A 24 15.70 -0.98 4.82
CA GLN A 24 15.39 -0.62 3.44
C GLN A 24 14.08 -1.24 2.95
N ALA A 25 13.80 -2.51 3.28
CA ALA A 25 12.54 -3.17 2.96
C ALA A 25 11.35 -2.44 3.59
N ALA A 26 11.50 -2.00 4.85
CA ALA A 26 10.49 -1.19 5.52
C ALA A 26 10.28 0.17 4.82
N ALA A 27 11.37 0.86 4.45
CA ALA A 27 11.29 2.10 3.69
C ALA A 27 10.68 1.92 2.29
N TYR A 28 11.01 0.83 1.60
CA TYR A 28 10.49 0.46 0.29
C TYR A 28 8.98 0.23 0.33
N LEU A 29 8.49 -0.45 1.37
CA LEU A 29 7.07 -0.66 1.62
C LEU A 29 6.37 0.57 2.24
N GLY A 30 7.11 1.60 2.63
CA GLY A 30 6.56 2.77 3.32
C GLY A 30 6.03 2.49 4.73
N ILE A 31 6.51 1.43 5.41
CA ILE A 31 6.04 1.02 6.74
C ILE A 31 7.11 1.15 7.81
N ALA A 32 6.69 1.18 9.08
CA ALA A 32 7.61 1.09 10.20
C ALA A 32 8.25 -0.31 10.30
N ARG A 33 9.50 -0.37 10.78
CA ARG A 33 10.23 -1.63 11.00
C ARG A 33 9.48 -2.64 11.88
N GLY A 34 8.76 -2.16 12.90
CA GLY A 34 7.94 -3.03 13.76
C GLY A 34 6.82 -3.72 12.99
N THR A 35 6.15 -2.98 12.09
CA THR A 35 5.11 -3.52 11.21
C THR A 35 5.67 -4.57 10.26
N LEU A 36 6.87 -4.36 9.71
CA LEU A 36 7.55 -5.35 8.88
C LEU A 36 7.68 -6.70 9.61
N TRP A 37 8.17 -6.71 10.85
CA TRP A 37 8.31 -7.94 11.62
C TRP A 37 6.98 -8.57 12.04
N LYS A 38 5.94 -7.75 12.27
CA LYS A 38 4.58 -8.25 12.52
C LYS A 38 4.02 -8.95 11.29
N LEU A 39 4.26 -8.42 10.09
CA LEU A 39 3.86 -9.06 8.83
C LEU A 39 4.61 -10.38 8.62
N VAL A 40 5.93 -10.41 8.80
CA VAL A 40 6.72 -11.63 8.71
C VAL A 40 6.20 -12.74 9.64
N LYS A 41 5.71 -12.38 10.84
CA LYS A 41 5.18 -13.35 11.81
C LYS A 41 3.72 -13.75 11.53
N GLY A 42 2.92 -12.84 10.98
CA GLY A 42 1.46 -13.00 10.91
C GLY A 42 0.90 -13.32 9.52
N ASP A 43 1.61 -12.98 8.45
CA ASP A 43 1.16 -13.12 7.07
C ASP A 43 2.07 -14.18 6.39
N PRO A 44 1.58 -15.41 6.15
CA PRO A 44 2.40 -16.48 5.57
C PRO A 44 2.79 -16.21 4.12
N ASP A 45 2.06 -15.35 3.42
CA ASP A 45 2.35 -14.86 2.08
C ASP A 45 3.45 -13.77 2.05
N PHE A 46 3.87 -13.27 3.21
CA PHE A 46 4.92 -12.25 3.27
C PHE A 46 6.30 -12.87 3.03
N PRO A 47 7.18 -12.24 2.22
CA PRO A 47 8.49 -12.79 1.91
C PRO A 47 9.32 -13.06 3.16
N GLN A 48 9.76 -14.31 3.32
CA GLN A 48 10.55 -14.70 4.48
C GLN A 48 11.96 -14.08 4.43
N PRO A 49 12.45 -13.54 5.55
CA PRO A 49 13.81 -13.06 5.65
C PRO A 49 14.81 -14.22 5.53
N PHE A 50 15.86 -14.05 4.73
CA PHE A 50 16.99 -14.99 4.70
C PHE A 50 18.23 -14.37 5.35
N LYS A 51 19.06 -15.23 5.95
CA LYS A 51 20.29 -14.82 6.63
C LYS A 51 21.50 -15.36 5.86
N PRO A 52 22.15 -14.55 5.00
CA PRO A 52 23.35 -14.99 4.30
C PRO A 52 24.58 -15.09 5.22
N ALA A 53 24.56 -14.39 6.35
CA ALA A 53 25.65 -14.32 7.31
C ALA A 53 25.09 -14.07 8.73
N PRO A 54 25.84 -14.39 9.80
CA PRO A 54 25.43 -14.07 11.16
C PRO A 54 25.20 -12.56 11.32
N GLY A 55 24.02 -12.20 11.85
CA GLY A 55 23.62 -10.79 12.05
C GLY A 55 23.12 -10.05 10.81
N ILE A 56 23.17 -10.65 9.63
CA ILE A 56 22.64 -10.05 8.40
C ILE A 56 21.31 -10.72 8.06
N THR A 57 20.24 -9.93 7.99
CA THR A 57 18.94 -10.35 7.49
C THR A 57 18.61 -9.56 6.24
N LEU A 58 18.19 -10.26 5.18
CA LEU A 58 17.83 -9.69 3.90
C LEU A 58 16.45 -10.21 3.45
N PHE A 59 15.76 -9.38 2.68
CA PHE A 59 14.48 -9.69 2.04
C PHE A 59 14.64 -9.58 0.53
N LEU A 60 14.14 -10.56 -0.22
CA LEU A 60 14.19 -10.50 -1.67
C LEU A 60 13.22 -9.44 -2.20
N THR A 61 13.71 -8.57 -3.09
CA THR A 61 12.88 -7.50 -3.68
C THR A 61 11.72 -8.08 -4.49
N CYS A 62 11.94 -9.18 -5.21
CA CYS A 62 10.90 -9.88 -5.98
C CYS A 62 9.73 -10.34 -5.08
N GLY A 63 10.04 -10.86 -3.89
CA GLY A 63 8.99 -11.27 -2.95
C GLY A 63 8.22 -10.09 -2.36
N LEU A 64 8.89 -8.95 -2.13
CA LEU A 64 8.24 -7.72 -1.66
C LEU A 64 7.29 -7.16 -2.73
N ASP A 65 7.72 -7.18 -3.99
CA ASP A 65 6.92 -6.73 -5.14
C ASP A 65 5.69 -7.62 -5.37
N ALA A 66 5.88 -8.95 -5.36
CA ALA A 66 4.79 -9.91 -5.49
C ALA A 66 3.74 -9.74 -4.37
N TRP A 67 4.19 -9.51 -3.13
CA TRP A 67 3.29 -9.26 -2.00
C TRP A 67 2.51 -7.95 -2.17
N LEU A 68 3.16 -6.89 -2.66
CA LEU A 68 2.50 -5.61 -2.98
C LEU A 68 1.43 -5.79 -4.06
N ALA A 69 1.75 -6.51 -5.14
CA ALA A 69 0.81 -6.81 -6.21
C ALA A 69 -0.41 -7.59 -5.69
N ALA A 70 -0.19 -8.62 -4.87
CA ALA A 70 -1.26 -9.42 -4.26
C ALA A 70 -2.16 -8.58 -3.32
N LYS A 71 -1.57 -7.70 -2.51
CA LYS A 71 -2.36 -6.78 -1.66
C LYS A 71 -3.13 -5.77 -2.48
N ALA A 72 -2.53 -5.22 -3.55
CA ALA A 72 -3.21 -4.28 -4.44
C ALA A 72 -4.45 -4.92 -5.09
N GLU A 73 -4.34 -6.17 -5.56
CA GLU A 73 -5.46 -6.91 -6.13
C GLU A 73 -6.57 -7.17 -5.10
N LYS A 74 -6.20 -7.64 -3.91
CA LYS A 74 -7.17 -7.90 -2.82
C LYS A 74 -7.89 -6.63 -2.37
N SER A 75 -7.17 -5.51 -2.28
CA SER A 75 -7.74 -4.20 -1.96
C SER A 75 -8.65 -3.70 -3.09
N ALA A 76 -8.30 -3.90 -4.36
CA ALA A 76 -9.14 -3.53 -5.49
C ALA A 76 -10.46 -4.33 -5.51
N ALA A 77 -10.39 -5.64 -5.27
CA ALA A 77 -11.56 -6.52 -5.19
C ALA A 77 -12.51 -6.08 -4.07
N SER A 78 -11.99 -5.88 -2.85
CA SER A 78 -12.80 -5.41 -1.70
C SER A 78 -13.38 -4.01 -1.94
N ARG A 79 -12.60 -3.09 -2.52
CA ARG A 79 -13.05 -1.72 -2.84
C ARG A 79 -14.20 -1.72 -3.85
N SER A 80 -14.11 -2.56 -4.88
CA SER A 80 -15.18 -2.67 -5.89
C SER A 80 -16.50 -3.16 -5.27
N GLU A 81 -16.43 -4.09 -4.33
CA GLU A 81 -17.60 -4.61 -3.60
C GLU A 81 -18.20 -3.55 -2.66
N GLN A 82 -17.35 -2.81 -1.94
CA GLN A 82 -17.81 -1.71 -1.09
C GLN A 82 -18.51 -0.62 -1.92
N LEU A 83 -17.96 -0.26 -3.08
CA LEU A 83 -18.56 0.73 -3.98
C LEU A 83 -19.91 0.27 -4.52
N LYS A 84 -20.08 -1.02 -4.84
CA LYS A 84 -21.37 -1.59 -5.24
C LYS A 84 -22.40 -1.48 -4.12
N ARG A 85 -22.02 -1.80 -2.88
CA ARG A 85 -22.90 -1.69 -1.70
C ARG A 85 -23.31 -0.25 -1.43
N VAL A 86 -22.37 0.69 -1.53
CA VAL A 86 -22.67 2.13 -1.37
C VAL A 86 -23.61 2.62 -2.48
N ARG A 87 -23.35 2.28 -3.74
CA ARG A 87 -24.25 2.64 -4.86
C ARG A 87 -25.64 2.04 -4.72
N ALA A 88 -25.73 0.78 -4.28
CA ALA A 88 -27.02 0.13 -4.03
C ALA A 88 -27.78 0.78 -2.85
N TYR A 89 -27.07 1.26 -1.83
CA TYR A 89 -27.67 2.04 -0.73
C TYR A 89 -28.15 3.41 -1.23
N GLN A 90 -27.32 4.12 -1.99
CA GLN A 90 -27.65 5.43 -2.56
C GLN A 90 -28.88 5.35 -3.48
N ALA A 91 -28.94 4.35 -4.37
CA ALA A 91 -30.08 4.16 -5.28
C ALA A 91 -31.40 3.84 -4.55
N LYS A 92 -31.34 3.28 -3.34
CA LYS A 92 -32.53 3.06 -2.49
C LYS A 92 -33.00 4.35 -1.81
N HIS A 93 -32.11 5.30 -1.58
CA HIS A 93 -32.40 6.55 -0.88
C HIS A 93 -32.59 7.77 -1.81
N ASP A 94 -32.18 7.68 -3.08
CA ASP A 94 -32.40 8.74 -4.09
C ASP A 94 -33.89 8.87 -4.47
N GLY A 95 -34.71 7.86 -4.18
CA GLY A 95 -36.17 7.89 -4.36
C GLY A 95 -36.97 8.38 -3.14
N GLU A 96 -36.34 8.68 -2.00
CA GLU A 96 -37.04 9.00 -0.74
C GLU A 96 -36.86 10.45 -0.25
N PHE A 97 -36.31 11.33 -1.09
CA PHE A 97 -36.23 12.78 -0.75
C PHE A 97 -37.35 13.63 -1.38
N ASP A 98 -38.27 13.07 -2.16
CA ASP A 98 -39.38 13.82 -2.80
C ASP A 98 -40.77 13.39 -2.29
N ALA A 99 -41.01 13.49 -0.98
CA ALA A 99 -42.35 13.25 -0.42
C ALA A 99 -42.69 14.09 0.83
N SER A 100 -42.08 15.28 0.99
CA SER A 100 -42.48 16.23 2.04
C SER A 100 -42.44 17.68 1.59
N LYS A 101 -43.25 18.01 0.58
CA LYS A 101 -43.93 19.31 0.51
C LYS A 101 -45.44 19.10 0.66
N LYS A 102 -45.84 18.59 1.84
CA LYS A 102 -47.23 18.61 2.28
C LYS A 102 -47.67 20.07 2.43
N LYS A 103 -48.51 20.52 1.50
CA LYS A 103 -49.81 21.16 1.76
C LYS A 103 -49.91 21.83 3.15
N GLN A 104 -49.86 23.16 3.21
CA GLN A 104 -50.70 23.92 4.14
C GLN A 104 -51.54 24.95 3.37
N PRO A 105 -52.87 24.93 3.53
CA PRO A 105 -53.82 25.74 2.78
C PRO A 105 -54.20 27.07 3.46
N ALA A 106 -54.75 27.96 2.61
CA ALA A 106 -55.52 29.19 2.86
C ALA A 106 -54.79 30.40 3.46
#